data_AF-A0A7J3QS35-F1
#
_entry.id   AF-A0A7J3QS35-F1
#
_cell.length_a   1.000
_cell.length_b   1.000
_cell.length_c   1.000
_cell.angle_alpha   90.00
_cell.angle_beta   90.00
_cell.angle_gamma   90.00
#
_symmetry.space_group_name_H-M   'P 1'
#
loop_
_entity.id
_entity.type
_entity.pdbx_description
1 polymer ?
#
loop_
_entity_poly.entity_id
_entity_poly.type
_entity_poly.pdbx_seq_one_letter_code
_entity_poly.pdbx_strand_id
1 'polypeptide(L)'
;REYGKNWSRSMDYPSKRWFTEPITKGPYKGKMLDQAKFDILLDMYYAKRGWDKRGIPTLTTFERLGLRDVAQQLSKIIPLTQ
;
A
#
# COMPACT_ATOMS: atom_id res chain seq x y z
N ARG A 1 12.88 5.46 4.16
CA ARG A 1 11.70 4.64 3.79
C ARG A 1 11.54 3.53 4.82
N GLU A 2 12.48 2.59 4.90
CA GLU A 2 12.52 1.46 5.85
C GLU A 2 12.46 1.85 7.35
N TYR A 3 13.14 2.95 7.73
CA TYR A 3 13.24 3.39 9.15
C TYR A 3 12.40 4.64 9.47
N GLY A 4 11.51 5.05 8.56
CA GLY A 4 10.64 6.20 8.78
C GLY A 4 9.51 5.83 9.74
N LYS A 5 9.16 6.74 10.68
CA LYS A 5 8.02 6.53 11.59
C LYS A 5 6.64 6.70 10.91
N ASN A 6 6.63 7.17 9.66
CA ASN A 6 5.42 7.52 8.92
C ASN A 6 5.20 6.57 7.74
N TRP A 7 4.72 5.37 8.04
CA TRP A 7 4.34 4.39 7.01
C TRP A 7 2.96 4.74 6.47
N SER A 8 2.83 4.77 5.14
CA SER A 8 1.58 5.11 4.47
C SER A 8 1.52 4.50 3.08
N ARG A 9 0.30 4.47 2.51
CA ARG A 9 0.04 3.98 1.16
C ARG A 9 0.87 4.65 0.07
N SER A 10 1.39 5.86 0.31
CA SER A 10 2.28 6.56 -0.64
C SER A 10 3.57 5.78 -0.92
N MET A 11 3.94 4.85 -0.03
CA MET A 11 5.08 3.96 -0.24
C MET A 11 4.80 2.86 -1.26
N ASP A 12 3.53 2.56 -1.56
CA ASP A 12 3.13 1.54 -2.54
C ASP A 12 2.71 2.16 -3.88
N TYR A 13 2.96 3.46 -4.06
CA TYR A 13 2.66 4.17 -5.30
C TYR A 13 3.79 4.03 -6.32
N PRO A 14 3.46 3.81 -7.62
CA PRO A 14 4.44 3.89 -8.68
C PRO A 14 4.85 5.36 -8.93
N SER A 15 5.89 5.56 -9.74
CA SER A 15 6.36 6.91 -10.08
C SER A 15 5.25 7.79 -10.65
N LYS A 16 5.24 9.07 -10.28
CA LYS A 16 4.23 10.06 -10.71
C LYS A 16 4.02 10.08 -12.23
N ARG A 17 5.08 9.87 -13.00
CA ARG A 17 5.06 9.77 -14.47
C ARG A 17 3.96 8.87 -14.99
N TRP A 18 3.69 7.75 -14.33
CA TRP A 18 2.69 6.77 -14.78
C TRP A 18 1.26 7.33 -14.78
N PHE A 19 1.00 8.39 -14.00
CA PHE A 19 -0.29 9.05 -13.87
C PHE A 19 -0.35 10.40 -14.59
N THR A 20 0.79 10.98 -14.98
CA THR A 20 0.85 12.34 -15.54
C THR A 20 1.37 12.42 -16.96
N GLU A 21 2.15 11.43 -17.42
CA GLU A 21 2.75 11.41 -18.75
C GLU A 21 2.15 10.26 -19.57
N PRO A 22 1.32 10.57 -20.57
CA PRO A 22 0.77 9.56 -21.45
C PRO A 22 1.86 8.86 -22.27
N ILE A 23 1.65 7.58 -22.56
CA ILE A 23 2.51 6.81 -23.46
C ILE A 23 2.57 7.52 -24.82
N THR A 24 3.78 7.71 -25.37
CA THR A 24 3.98 8.56 -26.56
C THR A 24 3.87 7.81 -27.89
N LYS A 25 4.03 6.48 -27.88
CA LYS A 25 4.13 5.63 -29.08
C LYS A 25 3.41 4.29 -28.91
N GLY A 26 3.13 3.62 -30.03
CA GLY A 26 2.53 2.28 -30.06
C GLY A 26 1.01 2.26 -29.81
N PRO A 27 0.41 1.06 -29.67
CA PRO A 27 -1.05 0.89 -29.60
C PRO A 27 -1.70 1.51 -28.36
N TYR A 28 -0.93 1.76 -27.30
CA TYR A 28 -1.41 2.40 -26.07
C TYR A 28 -1.08 3.90 -26.02
N LYS A 29 -0.70 4.53 -27.14
CA LYS A 29 -0.43 5.96 -27.20
C LYS A 29 -1.58 6.78 -26.61
N GLY A 30 -1.24 7.76 -25.77
CA GLY A 30 -2.19 8.63 -25.07
C GLY A 30 -2.80 8.02 -23.81
N LYS A 31 -2.51 6.76 -23.47
CA LYS A 31 -2.96 6.15 -22.21
C LYS A 31 -1.97 6.45 -21.08
N MET A 32 -2.52 6.60 -19.89
CA MET A 32 -1.82 6.68 -18.61
C MET A 32 -2.67 5.98 -17.54
N LEU A 33 -2.10 5.74 -16.36
CA LEU A 33 -2.87 5.24 -15.24
C LEU A 33 -3.81 6.32 -14.70
N ASP A 34 -4.99 5.89 -14.30
CA ASP A 34 -5.94 6.70 -13.57
C ASP A 34 -5.67 6.55 -12.07
N GLN A 35 -5.40 7.66 -11.41
CA GLN A 35 -5.04 7.65 -9.98
C GLN A 35 -6.18 7.15 -9.09
N ALA A 36 -7.42 7.57 -9.36
CA ALA A 36 -8.57 7.17 -8.55
C ALA A 36 -8.86 5.67 -8.70
N LYS A 37 -8.73 5.13 -9.92
CA LYS A 37 -8.86 3.69 -10.15
C LYS A 37 -7.73 2.90 -9.48
N PHE A 38 -6.51 3.45 -9.50
CA PHE A 38 -5.38 2.84 -8.80
C PHE A 38 -5.60 2.83 -7.27
N ASP A 39 -6.16 3.91 -6.71
CA ASP A 39 -6.49 3.96 -5.28
C ASP A 39 -7.52 2.91 -4.87
N ILE A 40 -8.55 2.70 -5.68
CA ILE A 40 -9.55 1.65 -5.47
C ILE A 40 -8.89 0.27 -5.54
N LEU A 41 -8.05 0.03 -6.55
CA LEU A 41 -7.29 -1.21 -6.70
C LEU A 41 -6.41 -1.48 -5.47
N LEU A 42 -5.75 -0.45 -4.95
CA LEU A 42 -4.87 -0.55 -3.78
C LEU A 42 -5.66 -0.86 -2.50
N ASP A 43 -6.82 -0.23 -2.32
CA ASP A 43 -7.74 -0.55 -1.21
C ASP A 43 -8.21 -2.01 -1.25
N MET A 44 -8.58 -2.50 -2.44
CA MET A 44 -8.97 -3.91 -2.63
C MET A 44 -7.81 -4.86 -2.32
N TYR A 45 -6.59 -4.49 -2.72
CA TYR A 45 -5.39 -5.27 -2.45
C TYR A 45 -5.11 -5.36 -0.95
N TYR A 46 -5.17 -4.24 -0.22
CA TYR A 46 -4.97 -4.22 1.23
C TYR A 46 -6.04 -5.04 1.95
N ALA A 47 -7.32 -4.84 1.61
CA ALA A 47 -8.41 -5.61 2.20
C ALA A 47 -8.22 -7.12 2.00
N LYS A 48 -7.84 -7.55 0.79
CA LYS A 48 -7.57 -8.96 0.49
C LYS A 48 -6.40 -9.54 1.30
N ARG A 49 -5.41 -8.72 1.66
CA ARG A 49 -4.28 -9.12 2.49
C ARG A 49 -4.55 -9.03 4.01
N GLY A 50 -5.68 -8.44 4.42
CA GLY A 50 -5.94 -8.11 5.82
C GLY A 50 -5.05 -6.96 6.31
N TRP A 51 -4.82 -5.98 5.45
CA TRP A 51 -4.06 -4.77 5.76
C TRP A 51 -5.00 -3.59 5.87
N ASP A 52 -4.61 -2.58 6.64
CA ASP A 52 -5.35 -1.33 6.73
C ASP A 52 -5.05 -0.40 5.54
N LYS A 53 -5.75 0.74 5.48
CA LYS A 53 -5.65 1.72 4.38
C LYS A 53 -4.28 2.41 4.27
N ARG A 54 -3.38 2.20 5.23
CA ARG A 54 -2.00 2.70 5.21
C ARG A 54 -1.04 1.68 4.57
N GLY A 55 -1.52 0.47 4.26
CA GLY A 55 -0.70 -0.63 3.75
C GLY A 55 0.00 -1.43 4.85
N ILE A 56 -0.50 -1.38 6.09
CA ILE A 56 0.09 -2.08 7.24
C ILE A 56 -0.79 -3.29 7.59
N PRO A 57 -0.23 -4.50 7.79
CA PRO A 57 -1.00 -5.64 8.26
C PRO A 57 -1.69 -5.36 9.60
N THR A 58 -2.95 -5.77 9.73
CA THR A 58 -3.70 -5.63 10.99
C THR A 58 -3.21 -6.59 12.06
N LEU A 59 -3.54 -6.32 13.32
CA LEU A 59 -3.23 -7.22 14.44
C LEU A 59 -3.85 -8.61 14.19
N THR A 60 -5.10 -8.67 13.74
CA THR A 60 -5.78 -9.92 13.38
C THR A 60 -5.01 -10.71 12.32
N THR A 61 -4.40 -10.04 11.35
CA THR A 61 -3.56 -10.68 10.32
C THR A 61 -2.27 -11.23 10.90
N PHE A 62 -1.58 -10.49 11.79
CA PHE A 62 -0.39 -11.00 12.47
C PHE A 62 -0.70 -12.22 13.35
N GLU A 63 -1.78 -12.17 14.13
CA GLU A 63 -2.20 -13.28 15.00
C GLU A 63 -2.54 -14.54 14.20
N ARG A 64 -3.32 -14.38 13.12
CA ARG A 64 -3.67 -15.49 12.20
C ARG A 64 -2.44 -16.15 11.58
N LEU A 65 -1.37 -15.40 11.37
CA LEU A 65 -0.12 -15.90 10.79
C LEU A 65 0.89 -16.40 11.85
N GLY A 66 0.57 -16.32 13.14
CA GLY A 66 1.47 -16.71 14.23
C GLY A 66 2.64 -15.73 14.45
N LEU A 67 2.53 -14.49 14.00
CA LEU A 67 3.57 -13.45 14.03
C LEU A 67 3.34 -12.40 15.13
N ARG A 68 2.89 -12.85 16.30
CA ARG A 68 2.50 -11.95 17.41
C ARG A 68 3.69 -11.17 17.98
N ASP A 69 4.86 -11.79 18.03
CA ASP A 69 6.13 -11.16 18.43
C ASP A 69 6.52 -10.02 17.49
N VAL A 70 6.35 -10.21 16.18
CA VAL A 70 6.58 -9.16 15.17
C VAL A 70 5.61 -7.99 15.37
N ALA A 71 4.33 -8.27 15.61
CA ALA A 71 3.33 -7.24 15.89
C ALA A 71 3.68 -6.43 17.15
N GLN A 72 4.19 -7.08 18.21
CA GLN A 72 4.65 -6.40 19.43
C GLN A 72 5.87 -5.50 19.21
N GLN A 73 6.78 -5.85 18.31
CA GLN A 73 7.90 -4.97 17.98
C GLN A 73 7.45 -3.79 17.12
N LEU A 74 6.61 -4.05 16.12
CA LEU A 74 6.12 -3.02 15.21
C LEU A 74 5.24 -1.99 15.95
N SER A 75 4.45 -2.42 16.93
CA SER A 75 3.58 -1.53 17.72
C SER A 75 4.34 -0.47 18.54
N LYS A 76 5.63 -0.68 18.80
CA LYS A 76 6.51 0.31 19.44
C LYS A 76 6.88 1.47 18.53
N ILE A 77 6.74 1.29 17.21
CA ILE A 77 7.13 2.26 16.18
C ILE A 77 5.88 2.96 15.62
N ILE A 78 4.83 2.18 15.33
CA ILE A 78 3.58 2.67 14.73
C ILE A 78 2.36 2.01 15.39
N PRO A 79 1.22 2.71 15.52
CA PRO A 79 0.00 2.12 16.06
C PRO A 79 -0.60 1.11 15.06
N LEU A 80 -0.92 -0.09 15.55
CA LEU A 80 -1.58 -1.14 14.79
C LEU A 80 -3.10 -1.06 14.92
N THR A 81 -3.80 -1.42 13.85
CA THR A 81 -5.25 -1.53 13.76
C THR A 81 -5.68 -2.98 13.96
N GLN A 82 -6.95 -3.19 14.31
CA GLN A 82 -7.54 -4.53 14.47
C GLN A 82 -7.82 -5.17 13.12
#